data_AF-A0A9P4R5G7-F1
#
_entry.id   AF-A0A9P4R5G7-F1
#
_cell.length_a   1.000
_cell.length_b   1.000
_cell.length_c   1.000
_cell.angle_alpha   90.00
_cell.angle_beta   90.00
_cell.angle_gamma   90.00
#
_symmetry.space_group_name_H-M   'P 1'
#
loop_
_entity.id
_entity.type
_entity.pdbx_description
1 polymer ?
#
loop_
_entity_poly.entity_id
_entity_poly.type
_entity_poly.pdbx_seq_one_letter_code
_entity_poly.pdbx_strand_id
1 'polypeptide(L)'
;MAKIPAELRLIIAGNHEISLDRKYYLNEGGVEATYKNCLSLVQGPESLATQSGITFLEEASTIPENIDIVMTHGPPKYILDTTPDDRSAGCEHLRIAIERTHPRLHCFGHVHCGYGAQRIKYESKGDIICAFSREWVGRNQAKKKGYACLPPNSAQSFRDDRGQTLMVNAAMAGHEEDMGNMPWLVELGLETKVDNLEVGTFNGSGMTVSAELHPKQHE
;
A
#
# COMPACT_ATOMS: atom_id res chain seq x y z
N MET A 1 -12.80 18.89 -8.82
CA MET A 1 -12.39 18.15 -7.61
C MET A 1 -11.66 19.12 -6.68
N ALA A 2 -12.06 19.22 -5.42
CA ALA A 2 -11.35 20.06 -4.46
C ALA A 2 -9.92 19.52 -4.26
N LYS A 3 -8.91 20.38 -4.46
CA LYS A 3 -7.52 20.06 -4.11
C LYS A 3 -7.45 19.96 -2.59
N ILE A 4 -7.27 18.75 -2.06
CA ILE A 4 -6.90 18.57 -0.67
C ILE A 4 -5.37 18.83 -0.61
N PRO A 5 -4.80 19.58 0.36
CA PRO A 5 -3.36 19.84 0.48
C PRO A 5 -2.68 18.80 1.39
N ALA A 6 -1.71 18.03 0.88
CA ALA A 6 -0.92 17.00 1.61
C ALA A 6 0.18 16.49 0.69
N GLU A 7 1.25 16.02 1.32
CA GLU A 7 2.51 15.60 0.72
C GLU A 7 2.39 14.29 -0.09
N LEU A 8 1.63 13.32 0.39
CA LEU A 8 1.24 12.12 -0.37
C LEU A 8 -0.22 11.76 -0.10
N ARG A 9 -0.97 11.47 -1.16
CA ARG A 9 -2.33 10.92 -1.10
C ARG A 9 -2.41 9.64 -1.87
N LEU A 10 -2.92 8.61 -1.22
CA LEU A 10 -3.26 7.35 -1.85
C LEU A 10 -4.77 7.25 -1.94
N ILE A 11 -5.28 7.21 -3.17
CA ILE A 11 -6.64 6.80 -3.47
C ILE A 11 -6.51 5.37 -3.95
N ILE A 12 -7.11 4.44 -3.21
CA ILE A 12 -7.00 3.02 -3.53
C ILE A 12 -8.36 2.53 -4.00
N ALA A 13 -8.41 2.18 -5.29
CA ALA A 13 -9.59 1.69 -5.97
C ALA A 13 -9.29 0.26 -6.45
N GLY A 14 -10.06 -0.71 -5.96
CA GLY A 14 -10.10 -2.11 -6.42
C GLY A 14 -8.84 -2.64 -7.11
N ASN A 15 -7.96 -3.23 -6.32
CA ASN A 15 -6.67 -3.83 -6.67
C ASN A 15 -6.77 -5.12 -7.50
N HIS A 16 -7.42 -5.05 -8.66
CA HIS A 16 -7.47 -6.13 -9.64
C HIS A 16 -6.42 -5.91 -10.72
N GLU A 17 -5.14 -6.17 -10.41
CA GLU A 17 -4.05 -6.17 -11.39
C GLU A 17 -4.08 -7.44 -12.28
N ILE A 18 -5.25 -7.73 -12.86
CA ILE A 18 -5.52 -8.92 -13.68
C ILE A 18 -4.56 -9.06 -14.86
N SER A 19 -4.04 -7.94 -15.37
CA SER A 19 -3.10 -7.91 -16.49
C SER A 19 -1.69 -8.41 -16.14
N LEU A 20 -1.42 -8.70 -14.86
CA LEU A 20 -0.14 -9.28 -14.41
C LEU A 20 -0.23 -10.79 -14.14
N ASP A 21 -1.43 -11.37 -14.07
CA ASP A 21 -1.62 -12.83 -14.16
C ASP A 21 -1.76 -13.23 -15.62
N ARG A 22 -0.65 -13.70 -16.21
CA ARG A 22 -0.62 -14.07 -17.64
C ARG A 22 -1.71 -15.08 -18.01
N LYS A 23 -1.93 -16.10 -17.19
CA LYS A 23 -2.82 -17.21 -17.53
C LYS A 23 -4.27 -16.75 -17.47
N TYR A 24 -4.65 -16.04 -16.40
CA TYR A 24 -5.97 -15.48 -16.27
C TYR A 24 -6.25 -14.44 -17.36
N TYR A 25 -5.33 -13.49 -17.56
CA TYR A 25 -5.48 -12.42 -18.55
C TYR A 25 -5.73 -12.94 -19.96
N LEU A 26 -4.96 -13.95 -20.41
CA LEU A 26 -5.15 -14.54 -21.73
C LEU A 26 -6.45 -15.35 -21.84
N ASN A 27 -6.85 -16.04 -20.77
CA ASN A 27 -8.10 -16.80 -20.75
C ASN A 27 -9.34 -15.91 -20.85
N GLU A 28 -9.27 -14.69 -20.30
CA GLU A 28 -10.33 -13.67 -20.41
C GLU A 28 -10.28 -12.89 -21.75
N GLY A 29 -9.49 -13.35 -22.73
CA GLY A 29 -9.38 -12.72 -24.04
C GLY A 29 -8.36 -11.59 -24.15
N GLY A 30 -7.49 -11.44 -23.14
CA GLY A 30 -6.37 -10.51 -23.16
C GLY A 30 -5.33 -10.83 -24.24
N VAL A 31 -4.57 -9.81 -24.64
CA VAL A 31 -3.57 -9.92 -25.71
C VAL A 31 -2.16 -10.02 -25.14
N GLU A 32 -1.38 -11.02 -25.57
CA GLU A 32 0.00 -11.25 -25.10
C GLU A 32 0.89 -10.01 -25.19
N ALA A 33 0.76 -9.21 -26.25
CA ALA A 33 1.51 -7.97 -26.41
C ALA A 33 1.20 -6.96 -25.29
N THR A 34 -0.07 -6.87 -24.88
CA THR A 34 -0.49 -6.00 -23.77
C THR A 34 0.07 -6.49 -22.43
N TYR A 35 0.04 -7.80 -22.17
CA TYR A 35 0.67 -8.40 -20.99
C TYR A 35 2.17 -8.03 -20.91
N LYS A 36 2.91 -8.21 -22.01
CA LYS A 36 4.34 -7.85 -22.08
C LYS A 36 4.59 -6.37 -21.85
N ASN A 37 3.73 -5.49 -22.39
CA ASN A 37 3.82 -4.06 -22.15
C ASN A 37 3.59 -3.75 -20.66
N CYS A 38 2.56 -4.31 -20.04
CA CYS A 38 2.32 -4.17 -18.60
C CYS A 38 3.53 -4.65 -17.79
N LEU A 39 4.10 -5.80 -18.13
CA LEU A 39 5.28 -6.35 -17.44
C LEU A 39 6.47 -5.39 -17.54
N SER A 40 6.72 -4.79 -18.71
CA SER A 40 7.82 -3.85 -18.90
C SER A 40 7.71 -2.56 -18.06
N LEU A 41 6.49 -2.20 -17.63
CA LEU A 41 6.27 -1.06 -16.75
C LEU A 41 6.63 -1.34 -15.30
N VAL A 42 6.57 -2.62 -14.88
CA VAL A 42 6.68 -3.03 -13.47
C VAL A 42 7.88 -3.91 -13.15
N GLN A 43 8.46 -4.59 -14.15
CA GLN A 43 9.61 -5.48 -13.98
C GLN A 43 10.85 -4.99 -14.73
N GLY A 44 12.00 -5.13 -14.07
CA GLY A 44 13.32 -4.84 -14.61
C GLY A 44 13.91 -3.52 -14.10
N PRO A 45 15.25 -3.37 -14.16
CA PRO A 45 15.96 -2.24 -13.56
C PRO A 45 15.61 -0.89 -14.20
N GLU A 46 15.13 -0.90 -15.45
CA GLU A 46 14.76 0.29 -16.22
C GLU A 46 13.23 0.50 -16.28
N SER A 47 12.45 -0.25 -15.50
CA SER A 47 11.01 -0.10 -15.47
C SER A 47 10.60 1.24 -14.85
N LEU A 48 9.46 1.79 -15.29
CA LEU A 48 8.92 3.02 -14.69
C LEU A 48 8.65 2.85 -13.19
N ALA A 49 8.24 1.65 -12.76
CA ALA A 49 8.09 1.32 -11.35
C ALA A 49 9.42 1.48 -10.60
N THR A 50 10.50 0.84 -11.06
CA THR A 50 11.81 0.92 -10.41
C THR A 50 12.34 2.35 -10.38
N GLN A 51 12.22 3.10 -11.48
CA GLN A 51 12.61 4.51 -11.54
C GLN A 51 11.80 5.39 -10.58
N SER A 52 10.57 4.98 -10.25
CA SER A 52 9.70 5.65 -9.28
C SER A 52 9.84 5.12 -7.85
N GLY A 53 10.82 4.25 -7.58
CA GLY A 53 11.03 3.64 -6.26
C GLY A 53 9.97 2.60 -5.88
N ILE A 54 9.20 2.08 -6.84
CA ILE A 54 8.20 1.04 -6.64
C ILE A 54 8.84 -0.32 -6.94
N THR A 55 8.78 -1.23 -5.96
CA THR A 55 9.25 -2.60 -6.11
C THR A 55 8.07 -3.53 -6.29
N PHE A 56 8.01 -4.22 -7.44
CA PHE A 56 7.05 -5.28 -7.68
C PHE A 56 7.66 -6.62 -7.25
N LEU A 57 6.93 -7.39 -6.43
CA LEU A 57 7.39 -8.67 -5.89
C LEU A 57 6.45 -9.79 -6.35
N GLU A 58 7.02 -10.93 -6.76
CA GLU A 58 6.24 -12.12 -7.11
C GLU A 58 5.85 -12.95 -5.87
N GLU A 59 6.62 -12.83 -4.78
CA GLU A 59 6.39 -13.59 -3.53
C GLU A 59 6.36 -12.70 -2.29
N ALA A 60 5.34 -12.87 -1.45
CA ALA A 60 5.15 -12.08 -0.22
C ALA A 60 6.25 -12.25 0.84
N SER A 61 6.99 -13.37 0.83
CA SER A 61 8.12 -13.63 1.74
C SER A 61 9.31 -12.68 1.52
N THR A 62 9.33 -12.00 0.37
CA THR A 62 10.46 -11.17 -0.07
C THR A 62 10.31 -9.68 0.25
N ILE A 63 9.25 -9.27 0.96
CA ILE A 63 9.04 -7.85 1.33
C ILE A 63 10.26 -7.33 2.11
N PRO A 64 10.98 -6.31 1.61
CA PRO A 64 12.14 -5.74 2.28
C PRO A 64 11.78 -5.08 3.63
N GLU A 65 12.79 -4.87 4.46
CA GLU A 65 12.65 -4.04 5.65
C GLU A 65 12.49 -2.57 5.29
N ASN A 66 11.93 -1.78 6.21
CA ASN A 66 11.73 -0.33 6.07
C ASN A 66 10.84 0.07 4.87
N ILE A 67 9.76 -0.68 4.65
CA ILE A 67 8.75 -0.37 3.63
C ILE A 67 7.58 0.35 4.27
N ASP A 68 7.24 1.54 3.78
CA ASP A 68 6.10 2.30 4.31
C ASP A 68 4.74 1.75 3.84
N ILE A 69 4.66 1.27 2.60
CA ILE A 69 3.41 0.89 1.94
C ILE A 69 3.59 -0.47 1.27
N VAL A 70 2.75 -1.42 1.66
CA VAL A 70 2.61 -2.72 1.00
C VAL A 70 1.27 -2.77 0.28
N MET A 71 1.27 -3.27 -0.96
CA MET A 71 0.05 -3.53 -1.73
C MET A 71 0.05 -4.97 -2.22
N THR A 72 -1.03 -5.70 -1.97
CA THR A 72 -1.19 -7.10 -2.42
C THR A 72 -2.59 -7.31 -2.97
N HIS A 73 -2.81 -8.36 -3.77
CA HIS A 73 -4.15 -8.68 -4.27
C HIS A 73 -5.10 -9.10 -3.13
N GLY A 74 -4.68 -10.09 -2.33
CA GLY A 74 -5.46 -10.63 -1.21
C GLY A 74 -4.97 -10.17 0.17
N PRO A 75 -5.78 -10.41 1.21
CA PRO A 75 -5.47 -10.03 2.59
C PRO A 75 -4.42 -10.95 3.25
N PRO A 76 -3.73 -10.47 4.30
CA PRO A 76 -3.02 -11.36 5.23
C PRO A 76 -4.03 -12.15 6.08
N LYS A 77 -3.62 -13.34 6.53
CA LYS A 77 -4.47 -14.23 7.33
C LYS A 77 -5.00 -13.58 8.60
N TYR A 78 -6.31 -13.72 8.81
CA TYR A 78 -7.11 -13.20 9.92
C TYR A 78 -7.32 -11.67 9.97
N ILE A 79 -6.97 -10.94 8.91
CA ILE A 79 -7.17 -9.49 8.83
C ILE A 79 -8.06 -9.17 7.63
N LEU A 80 -9.31 -8.78 7.89
CA LEU A 80 -10.29 -8.43 6.85
C LEU A 80 -10.41 -9.49 5.74
N ASP A 81 -10.28 -10.77 6.10
CA ASP A 81 -10.16 -11.91 5.18
C ASP A 81 -11.28 -12.96 5.33
N THR A 82 -12.32 -12.62 6.10
CA THR A 82 -13.47 -13.50 6.33
C THR A 82 -14.35 -13.60 5.08
N THR A 83 -14.61 -14.82 4.65
CA THR A 83 -15.50 -15.17 3.54
C THR A 83 -16.95 -15.36 4.04
N PRO A 84 -17.96 -15.41 3.15
CA PRO A 84 -19.37 -15.58 3.54
C PRO A 84 -19.69 -16.84 4.37
N ASP A 85 -18.84 -17.86 4.28
CA ASP A 85 -18.93 -19.12 5.02
C ASP A 85 -18.06 -19.13 6.29
N ASP A 86 -17.72 -17.94 6.82
CA ASP A 86 -16.92 -17.72 8.03
C ASP A 86 -15.52 -18.37 8.02
N ARG A 87 -14.97 -18.64 6.83
CA ARG A 87 -13.59 -19.09 6.67
C ARG A 87 -12.64 -17.92 6.47
N SER A 88 -11.36 -18.18 6.71
CA SER A 88 -10.26 -17.25 6.47
C SER A 88 -9.65 -17.56 5.10
N ALA A 89 -9.66 -16.57 4.21
CA ALA A 89 -9.05 -16.66 2.88
C ALA A 89 -7.66 -16.00 2.81
N GLY A 90 -7.17 -15.43 3.92
CA GLY A 90 -5.93 -14.68 3.93
C GLY A 90 -4.68 -15.56 3.91
N CYS A 91 -3.59 -15.00 3.41
CA CYS A 91 -2.31 -15.69 3.28
C CYS A 91 -1.48 -15.63 4.58
N GLU A 92 -1.04 -16.78 5.06
CA GLU A 92 -0.22 -16.91 6.28
C GLU A 92 1.19 -16.35 6.09
N HIS A 93 1.84 -16.64 4.97
CA HIS A 93 3.16 -16.09 4.64
C HIS A 93 3.13 -14.56 4.56
N LEU A 94 2.05 -13.99 4.02
CA LEU A 94 1.86 -12.55 3.95
C LEU A 94 1.68 -11.95 5.35
N ARG A 95 0.91 -12.61 6.22
CA ARG A 95 0.79 -12.18 7.62
C ARG A 95 2.15 -12.10 8.30
N ILE A 96 2.97 -13.16 8.17
CA ILE A 96 4.33 -13.22 8.74
C ILE A 96 5.22 -12.11 8.16
N ALA A 97 5.12 -11.82 6.85
CA ALA A 97 5.90 -10.76 6.24
C ALA A 97 5.51 -9.36 6.75
N ILE A 98 4.22 -9.09 6.94
CA ILE A 98 3.72 -7.83 7.54
C ILE A 98 4.11 -7.71 9.01
N GLU A 99 4.13 -8.84 9.72
CA GLU A 99 4.60 -8.98 11.09
C GLU A 99 6.10 -8.70 11.21
N ARG A 100 6.91 -9.05 10.22
CA ARG A 100 8.34 -8.70 10.19
C ARG A 100 8.58 -7.24 9.84
N THR A 101 7.90 -6.75 8.80
CA THR A 101 8.30 -5.51 8.09
C THR A 101 7.62 -4.24 8.61
N HIS A 102 6.55 -4.37 9.40
CA HIS A 102 5.84 -3.27 10.06
C HIS A 102 5.51 -2.06 9.16
N PRO A 103 4.87 -2.24 7.99
CA PRO A 103 4.58 -1.12 7.11
C PRO A 103 3.59 -0.14 7.73
N ARG A 104 3.58 1.12 7.31
CA ARG A 104 2.56 2.10 7.76
C ARG A 104 1.18 1.80 7.18
N LEU A 105 1.14 1.30 5.95
CA LEU A 105 -0.09 0.94 5.25
C LEU A 105 0.09 -0.40 4.54
N HIS A 106 -0.86 -1.31 4.74
CA HIS A 106 -1.04 -2.47 3.87
C HIS A 106 -2.42 -2.39 3.22
N CYS A 107 -2.44 -2.23 1.90
CA CYS A 107 -3.69 -2.24 1.15
C CYS A 107 -3.85 -3.50 0.31
N PHE A 108 -5.07 -4.02 0.28
CA PHE A 108 -5.44 -5.23 -0.43
C PHE A 108 -6.94 -5.23 -0.77
N GLY A 109 -7.43 -6.34 -1.28
CA GLY A 109 -8.83 -6.51 -1.70
C GLY A 109 -9.15 -7.98 -1.82
N HIS A 110 -9.68 -8.41 -2.98
CA HIS A 110 -10.10 -9.79 -3.30
C HIS A 110 -11.27 -10.33 -2.46
N VAL A 111 -11.23 -10.19 -1.13
CA VAL A 111 -12.28 -10.64 -0.22
C VAL A 111 -13.30 -9.51 -0.05
N HIS A 112 -14.35 -9.50 -0.87
CA HIS A 112 -15.35 -8.43 -0.93
C HIS A 112 -16.06 -8.19 0.43
N CYS A 113 -16.35 -9.26 1.17
CA CYS A 113 -16.95 -9.20 2.50
C CYS A 113 -16.03 -8.52 3.54
N GLY A 114 -14.73 -8.52 3.25
CA GLY A 114 -13.70 -7.88 4.05
C GLY A 114 -13.61 -6.36 3.87
N TYR A 115 -14.31 -5.75 2.90
CA TYR A 115 -14.21 -4.30 2.60
C TYR A 115 -14.25 -3.43 3.86
N GLY A 116 -13.18 -2.68 4.13
CA GLY A 116 -13.06 -1.98 5.39
C GLY A 116 -11.64 -1.57 5.70
N ALA A 117 -11.44 -1.06 6.91
CA ALA A 117 -10.12 -0.85 7.46
C ALA A 117 -10.02 -1.46 8.87
N GLN A 118 -8.80 -1.83 9.24
CA GLN A 118 -8.48 -2.32 10.57
C GLN A 118 -7.07 -1.87 10.91
N ARG A 119 -6.87 -1.33 12.10
CA ARG A 119 -5.52 -1.03 12.59
C ARG A 119 -4.97 -2.25 13.30
N ILE A 120 -3.65 -2.41 13.25
CA ILE A 120 -2.94 -3.42 14.02
C ILE A 120 -1.77 -2.79 14.78
N LYS A 121 -1.33 -3.48 15.83
CA LYS A 121 -0.10 -3.23 16.59
C LYS A 121 0.69 -4.52 16.72
N TYR A 122 1.95 -4.36 17.12
CA TYR A 122 2.89 -5.45 17.34
C TYR A 122 3.28 -5.49 18.81
N GLU A 123 3.19 -6.67 19.44
CA GLU A 123 3.66 -6.87 20.81
C GLU A 123 5.17 -7.14 20.86
N SER A 124 5.86 -6.49 21.80
CA SER A 124 7.32 -6.51 21.92
C SER A 124 7.94 -7.84 22.38
N LYS A 125 7.13 -8.87 22.64
CA LYS A 125 7.60 -10.18 23.17
C LYS A 125 7.39 -11.38 22.24
N GLY A 126 7.01 -11.17 20.98
CA GLY A 126 6.96 -12.29 20.02
C GLY A 126 6.31 -11.95 18.69
N ASP A 127 6.45 -10.70 18.23
CA ASP A 127 5.90 -10.16 16.98
C ASP A 127 4.37 -10.32 16.80
N ILE A 128 3.64 -10.78 17.82
CA ILE A 128 2.20 -11.04 17.73
C ILE A 128 1.43 -9.80 17.28
N ILE A 129 0.69 -9.95 16.17
CA ILE A 129 -0.26 -8.97 15.68
C ILE A 129 -1.45 -8.85 16.64
N CYS A 130 -1.59 -7.68 17.24
CA CYS A 130 -2.75 -7.24 18.02
C CYS A 130 -3.66 -6.38 17.14
N ALA A 131 -4.72 -6.99 16.62
CA ALA A 131 -5.66 -6.27 15.77
C ALA A 131 -6.68 -5.50 16.62
N PHE A 132 -6.86 -4.21 16.31
CA PHE A 132 -7.97 -3.44 16.85
C PHE A 132 -9.30 -3.94 16.28
N SER A 133 -10.41 -3.51 16.86
CA SER A 133 -11.72 -3.69 16.23
C SER A 133 -11.75 -3.08 14.83
N ARG A 134 -12.50 -3.71 13.92
CA ARG A 134 -12.72 -3.21 12.56
C ARG A 134 -13.21 -1.76 12.63
N GLU A 135 -12.63 -0.91 11.79
CA GLU A 135 -12.95 0.50 11.76
C GLU A 135 -14.37 0.69 11.23
N TRP A 136 -15.10 1.61 11.86
CA TRP A 136 -16.45 1.92 11.46
C TRP A 136 -16.45 2.72 10.15
N VAL A 137 -17.16 2.21 9.15
CA VAL A 137 -17.36 2.88 7.85
C VAL A 137 -18.81 3.32 7.73
N GLY A 138 -19.06 4.62 7.89
CA GLY A 138 -20.39 5.19 7.71
C GLY A 138 -20.82 5.16 6.24
N ARG A 139 -21.44 4.07 5.76
CA ARG A 139 -21.79 3.87 4.33
C ARG A 139 -22.49 5.07 3.69
N ASN A 140 -23.50 5.63 4.35
CA ASN A 140 -24.23 6.81 3.83
C ASN A 140 -23.36 8.06 3.79
N GLN A 141 -22.50 8.25 4.79
CA GLN A 141 -21.58 9.38 4.83
C GLN A 141 -20.51 9.23 3.74
N ALA A 142 -19.97 8.02 3.55
CA ALA A 142 -18.99 7.71 2.52
C ALA A 142 -19.58 7.95 1.12
N LYS A 143 -20.82 7.49 0.87
CA LYS A 143 -21.55 7.77 -0.38
C LYS A 143 -21.73 9.27 -0.65
N LYS A 144 -22.06 10.06 0.38
CA LYS A 144 -22.21 11.52 0.26
C LYS A 144 -20.87 12.23 -0.02
N LYS A 145 -19.78 11.74 0.57
CA LYS A 145 -18.41 12.27 0.38
C LYS A 145 -17.75 11.77 -0.92
N GLY A 146 -18.14 10.61 -1.41
CA GLY A 146 -17.51 9.88 -2.52
C GLY A 146 -16.33 8.99 -2.12
N TYR A 147 -16.04 8.84 -0.83
CA TYR A 147 -14.93 8.03 -0.32
C TYR A 147 -15.13 7.61 1.15
N ALA A 148 -14.51 6.51 1.56
CA ALA A 148 -14.34 6.08 2.95
C ALA A 148 -13.02 6.61 3.53
N CYS A 149 -13.00 6.86 4.83
CA CYS A 149 -11.80 7.27 5.56
C CYS A 149 -11.90 6.83 7.01
N LEU A 150 -10.78 6.85 7.74
CA LEU A 150 -10.79 6.58 9.17
C LEU A 150 -11.70 7.57 9.92
N PRO A 151 -12.43 7.12 10.96
CA PRO A 151 -13.10 8.01 11.90
C PRO A 151 -12.11 8.99 12.54
N PRO A 152 -12.50 10.23 12.90
CA PRO A 152 -11.57 11.25 13.40
C PRO A 152 -10.69 10.78 14.57
N ASN A 153 -11.26 10.04 15.53
CA ASN A 153 -10.53 9.53 16.70
C ASN A 153 -9.51 8.45 16.29
N SER A 154 -9.89 7.51 15.42
CA SER A 154 -8.98 6.50 14.88
C SER A 154 -7.89 7.12 14.03
N ALA A 155 -8.22 8.13 13.22
CA ALA A 155 -7.27 8.87 12.40
C ALA A 155 -6.26 9.67 13.25
N GLN A 156 -6.68 10.26 14.36
CA GLN A 156 -5.79 10.91 15.31
C GLN A 156 -4.87 9.87 15.99
N SER A 157 -5.44 8.80 16.53
CA SER A 157 -4.67 7.71 17.16
C SER A 157 -3.65 7.07 16.22
N PHE A 158 -3.99 6.89 14.94
CA PHE A 158 -3.09 6.35 13.93
C PHE A 158 -1.95 7.34 13.55
N ARG A 159 -2.22 8.65 13.60
CA ARG A 159 -1.20 9.68 13.37
C ARG A 159 -0.23 9.80 14.54
N ASP A 160 -0.75 9.72 15.76
CA ASP A 160 0.05 9.89 16.98
C ASP A 160 0.97 8.70 17.27
N ASP A 161 0.63 7.53 16.73
CA ASP A 161 1.33 6.28 17.01
C ASP A 161 1.88 5.64 15.73
N ARG A 162 3.20 5.78 15.57
CA ARG A 162 3.94 5.24 14.43
C ARG A 162 4.08 3.72 14.43
N GLY A 163 3.89 3.06 15.57
CA GLY A 163 3.98 1.61 15.72
C GLY A 163 2.73 0.85 15.25
N GLN A 164 1.76 1.56 14.65
CA GLN A 164 0.57 0.96 14.06
C GLN A 164 0.70 0.80 12.55
N THR A 165 0.11 -0.27 12.05
CA THR A 165 -0.15 -0.46 10.61
C THR A 165 -1.63 -0.31 10.34
N LEU A 166 -1.96 0.44 9.29
CA LEU A 166 -3.33 0.51 8.77
C LEU A 166 -3.51 -0.55 7.70
N MET A 167 -4.46 -1.46 7.92
CA MET A 167 -4.85 -2.51 6.98
C MET A 167 -6.11 -2.06 6.26
N VAL A 168 -6.09 -1.96 4.93
CA VAL A 168 -7.24 -1.50 4.14
C VAL A 168 -7.61 -2.55 3.11
N ASN A 169 -8.83 -3.09 3.23
CA ASN A 169 -9.47 -3.86 2.18
C ASN A 169 -10.30 -2.91 1.31
N ALA A 170 -9.80 -2.62 0.11
CA ALA A 170 -10.35 -1.70 -0.86
C ALA A 170 -11.17 -2.39 -1.98
N ALA A 171 -11.69 -3.61 -1.72
CA ALA A 171 -12.58 -4.30 -2.65
C ALA A 171 -13.82 -3.44 -2.96
N MET A 172 -13.92 -2.96 -4.22
CA MET A 172 -15.02 -2.08 -4.65
C MET A 172 -16.33 -2.85 -4.89
N ALA A 173 -16.21 -4.12 -5.28
CA ALA A 173 -17.34 -5.01 -5.41
C ALA A 173 -17.86 -5.42 -4.02
N GLY A 174 -19.18 -5.37 -3.87
CA GLY A 174 -19.91 -5.84 -2.70
C GLY A 174 -20.22 -7.34 -2.77
N HIS A 175 -21.21 -7.75 -1.98
CA HIS A 175 -21.61 -9.15 -1.83
C HIS A 175 -22.31 -9.71 -3.09
N GLU A 176 -22.95 -8.84 -3.90
CA GLU A 176 -23.63 -9.23 -5.14
C GLU A 176 -22.89 -8.74 -6.39
N GLU A 177 -21.57 -8.52 -6.27
CA GLU A 177 -20.73 -7.87 -7.31
C GLU A 177 -21.19 -6.45 -7.68
N ASP A 178 -22.07 -5.86 -6.87
CA ASP A 178 -22.45 -4.48 -6.99
C ASP A 178 -21.25 -3.59 -6.64
N MET A 179 -20.91 -2.65 -7.53
CA MET A 179 -19.81 -1.69 -7.31
C MET A 179 -20.23 -0.60 -6.31
N GLY A 180 -20.63 -1.04 -5.11
CA GLY A 180 -21.25 -0.21 -4.08
C GLY A 180 -20.29 0.30 -3.01
N ASN A 181 -19.09 -0.27 -2.92
CA ASN A 181 -18.10 0.12 -1.93
C ASN A 181 -17.33 1.36 -2.40
N MET A 182 -17.17 2.32 -1.49
CA MET A 182 -16.50 3.58 -1.80
C MET A 182 -14.98 3.40 -1.76
N PRO A 183 -14.21 4.12 -2.61
CA PRO A 183 -12.76 4.11 -2.52
C PRO A 183 -12.29 4.61 -1.15
N TRP A 184 -11.13 4.15 -0.70
CA TRP A 184 -10.53 4.63 0.54
C TRP A 184 -9.61 5.81 0.27
N LEU A 185 -9.79 6.88 1.06
CA LEU A 185 -8.85 7.98 1.18
C LEU A 185 -8.01 7.76 2.44
N VAL A 186 -6.71 7.57 2.26
CA VAL A 186 -5.74 7.40 3.34
C VAL A 186 -4.72 8.53 3.29
N GLU A 187 -4.53 9.18 4.43
CA GLU A 187 -3.49 10.20 4.62
C GLU A 187 -2.37 9.60 5.48
N LEU A 188 -1.16 9.55 4.91
CA LEU A 188 0.04 9.08 5.58
C LEU A 188 1.00 10.26 5.72
N GLY A 189 1.41 10.58 6.95
CA GLY A 189 2.50 11.52 7.18
C GLY A 189 3.84 10.83 7.01
N LEU A 190 4.22 10.40 5.81
CA LEU A 190 5.52 9.75 5.63
C LEU A 190 6.66 10.74 5.85
N GLU A 191 7.78 10.28 6.38
CA GLU A 191 8.97 11.12 6.48
C GLU A 191 9.58 11.26 5.09
N THR A 192 9.64 12.49 4.56
CA THR A 192 10.43 12.72 3.36
C THR A 192 11.91 12.65 3.70
N LYS A 193 12.65 11.81 2.99
CA LYS A 193 14.10 11.98 2.89
C LYS A 193 14.35 13.32 2.19
N VAL A 194 14.49 14.38 2.96
CA VAL A 194 15.18 15.57 2.49
C VAL A 194 16.64 15.18 2.48
N ASP A 195 17.13 14.71 1.33
CA ASP A 195 18.58 14.71 1.11
C ASP A 195 19.02 16.15 1.37
N ASN A 196 19.94 16.33 2.32
CA ASN A 196 20.56 17.61 2.61
C ASN A 196 21.33 18.07 1.36
N LEU A 197 20.63 18.62 0.39
CA LEU A 197 21.21 19.52 -0.60
C LEU A 197 21.54 20.78 0.17
N GLU A 198 22.80 20.88 0.61
CA GLU A 198 23.36 22.17 0.99
C GLU A 198 23.05 23.15 -0.14
N VAL A 199 22.15 24.09 0.14
CA VAL A 199 21.87 25.19 -0.78
C VAL A 199 23.12 26.06 -0.76
N GLY A 200 24.07 25.75 -1.65
CA GLY A 200 25.23 26.58 -1.92
C GLY A 200 24.74 27.99 -2.24
N THR A 201 25.18 28.96 -1.44
CA THR A 201 24.83 30.36 -1.65
C THR A 201 25.39 30.84 -3.00
N PHE A 202 24.52 31.48 -3.76
CA PHE A 202 24.76 31.89 -5.14
C PHE A 202 25.66 33.14 -5.16
N ASN A 203 26.93 32.98 -5.55
CA ASN A 203 27.76 34.10 -6.00
C ASN A 203 28.08 33.87 -7.48
N GLY A 204 27.49 34.70 -8.34
CA GLY A 204 27.48 34.50 -9.78
C GLY A 204 28.87 34.53 -10.40
N SER A 205 29.29 33.38 -10.96
CA SER A 205 29.94 33.24 -12.26
C SER A 205 30.44 31.79 -12.44
N GLY A 206 29.84 31.05 -13.38
CA GLY A 206 30.39 29.81 -13.95
C GLY A 206 30.27 28.55 -13.10
N MET A 207 29.47 27.58 -13.56
CA MET A 207 29.30 26.28 -12.90
C MET A 207 30.20 25.24 -13.59
N THR A 208 31.19 24.73 -12.87
CA THR A 208 31.82 23.43 -13.13
C THR A 208 31.44 22.53 -11.96
N VAL A 209 30.69 21.46 -12.22
CA VAL A 209 30.29 20.49 -11.19
C VAL A 209 31.36 19.41 -11.12
N SER A 210 32.17 19.42 -10.06
CA SER A 210 33.06 18.33 -9.72
C SER A 210 32.43 17.53 -8.58
N ALA A 211 32.01 16.30 -8.84
CA ALA A 211 31.59 15.36 -7.81
C ALA A 211 32.81 14.57 -7.33
N GLU A 212 33.32 14.88 -6.13
CA GLU A 212 34.33 14.05 -5.47
C GLU A 212 33.64 12.88 -4.73
N LEU A 213 33.71 11.70 -5.34
CA LEU A 213 33.37 10.43 -4.69
C LEU A 213 34.43 10.11 -3.63
N HIS A 214 34.07 10.24 -2.36
CA HIS A 214 34.87 9.68 -1.28
C HIS A 214 34.56 8.18 -1.14
N PRO A 215 35.54 7.27 -1.30
CA PRO A 215 35.32 5.85 -1.11
C PRO A 215 35.06 5.52 0.37
N LYS A 216 34.01 4.72 0.63
CA LYS A 216 33.72 4.17 1.96
C LYS A 216 34.89 3.29 2.42
N GLN A 217 35.46 3.64 3.57
CA GLN A 217 36.37 2.73 4.29
C GLN A 217 35.54 1.62 4.94
N HIS A 218 35.98 0.38 4.73
CA HIS A 218 35.50 -0.81 5.43
C HIS A 218 36.20 -0.91 6.78
N GLU A 219 35.43 -1.12 7.85
CA GLU A 219 35.80 -1.94 9.02
C GLU A 219 34.61 -2.84 9.38
#